data_AF-A0A401G5R5-F1
#
_entry.id   AF-A0A401G5R5-F1
#
_cell.length_a   1.000
_cell.length_b   1.000
_cell.length_c   1.000
_cell.angle_alpha   90.00
_cell.angle_beta   90.00
_cell.angle_gamma   90.00
#
_symmetry.space_group_name_H-M   'P 1'
#
loop_
_entity.id
_entity.type
_entity.pdbx_description
1 polymer ?
#
loop_
_entity_poly.entity_id
_entity_poly.type
_entity_poly.pdbx_seq_one_letter_code
_entity_poly.pdbx_strand_id
1 'polypeptide(L)'
;MVPWVPAKAKVQLRLGVQRLRTLQEKKSAQAKAARRDIAFLLEKGKLETARIKVENIIHEDIYVELLELLELYCELLISRFGLLDQNTREPDAGVSEGVCAIIHAAPRTELKELQVLRDMLMHKYGREFAIAVMENRDGCVSERVTRKLAVFTPGPSLVDAYLAEIAKGYGVDWSPPEYPNHDTDDAGGDGGVKAAIVDGKEVPESPKPVDSVTISAEARSAGVRTPKLPELPPTEEEDIPREKEKVVKEPPKPVKEEDDFETLAKRFEALKKR
;
A
#
# COMPACT_ATOMS: atom_id res chain seq x y z
N MET A 1 -6.70 15.21 12.52
CA MET A 1 -5.25 15.06 12.74
C MET A 1 -5.04 14.78 14.21
N VAL A 2 -4.35 13.69 14.55
CA VAL A 2 -4.11 13.29 15.94
C VAL A 2 -3.13 14.28 16.58
N PRO A 3 -3.44 14.88 17.74
CA PRO A 3 -2.56 15.87 18.37
C PRO A 3 -1.27 15.22 18.87
N TRP A 4 -0.16 15.97 18.79
CA TRP A 4 1.12 15.57 19.37
C TRP A 4 1.01 15.49 20.89
N VAL A 5 1.18 14.29 21.44
CA VAL A 5 1.31 14.06 22.88
C VAL A 5 2.54 13.17 23.09
N PRO A 6 3.62 13.65 23.74
CA PRO A 6 4.89 12.93 23.80
C PRO A 6 4.79 11.50 24.33
N ALA A 7 4.06 11.32 25.44
CA ALA A 7 3.84 10.00 26.02
C ALA A 7 3.13 9.05 25.05
N LYS A 8 2.13 9.55 24.29
CA LYS A 8 1.42 8.75 23.29
C LYS A 8 2.31 8.43 22.10
N ALA A 9 3.08 9.39 21.59
CA ALA A 9 4.01 9.18 20.49
C ALA A 9 5.07 8.13 20.83
N LYS A 10 5.60 8.13 22.06
CA LYS A 10 6.56 7.13 22.52
C LYS A 10 5.97 5.73 22.60
N VAL A 11 4.73 5.60 23.08
CA VAL A 11 4.00 4.31 23.08
C VAL A 11 3.72 3.86 21.64
N GLN A 12 3.31 4.80 20.78
CA GLN A 12 3.00 4.54 19.38
C GLN A 12 4.20 4.02 18.61
N LEU A 13 5.39 4.61 18.82
CA LEU A 13 6.64 4.13 18.23
C LEU A 13 6.95 2.68 18.64
N ARG A 14 6.80 2.35 19.94
CA ARG A 14 7.04 0.98 20.45
C ARG A 14 6.08 -0.04 19.85
N LEU A 15 4.79 0.33 19.75
CA LEU A 15 3.79 -0.52 19.11
C LEU A 15 4.10 -0.67 17.60
N GLY A 16 4.53 0.40 16.94
CA GLY A 16 4.98 0.39 15.55
C GLY A 16 6.11 -0.61 15.31
N VAL A 17 7.15 -0.60 16.14
CA VAL A 17 8.27 -1.57 16.06
C VAL A 17 7.77 -3.00 16.20
N GLN A 18 6.94 -3.29 17.21
CA GLN A 18 6.42 -4.64 17.40
C GLN A 18 5.59 -5.12 16.19
N ARG A 19 4.76 -4.23 15.63
CA ARG A 19 3.94 -4.53 14.45
C ARG A 19 4.76 -4.71 13.18
N LEU A 20 5.79 -3.90 12.99
CA LEU A 20 6.73 -4.02 11.88
C LEU A 20 7.37 -5.41 11.87
N ARG A 21 7.90 -5.87 13.01
CA ARG A 21 8.50 -7.21 13.14
C ARG A 21 7.54 -8.33 12.76
N THR A 22 6.34 -8.33 13.35
CA THR A 22 5.34 -9.37 13.05
C THR A 22 4.91 -9.33 11.58
N LEU A 23 4.83 -8.15 10.98
CA LEU A 23 4.48 -8.02 9.56
C LEU A 23 5.60 -8.53 8.65
N GLN A 24 6.86 -8.20 8.95
CA GLN A 24 8.02 -8.72 8.21
C GLN A 24 8.06 -10.24 8.26
N GLU A 25 7.90 -10.85 9.44
CA GLU A 25 7.85 -12.32 9.61
C GLU A 25 6.74 -12.95 8.77
N LYS A 26 5.53 -12.35 8.80
CA LYS A 26 4.38 -12.81 8.01
C LYS A 26 4.67 -12.73 6.51
N LYS A 27 5.20 -11.59 6.02
CA LYS A 27 5.49 -11.36 4.61
C LYS A 27 6.60 -12.29 4.10
N SER A 28 7.67 -12.47 4.89
CA SER A 28 8.74 -13.42 4.58
C SER A 28 8.22 -14.86 4.47
N ALA A 29 7.34 -15.29 5.38
CA ALA A 29 6.71 -16.61 5.31
C ALA A 29 5.83 -16.77 4.04
N GLN A 30 5.05 -15.75 3.69
CA GLN A 30 4.26 -15.74 2.46
C GLN A 30 5.13 -15.80 1.20
N ALA A 31 6.23 -15.04 1.18
CA ALA A 31 7.17 -15.02 0.06
C ALA A 31 7.86 -16.39 -0.12
N LYS A 32 8.14 -17.12 0.97
CA LYS A 32 8.67 -18.50 0.90
C LYS A 32 7.65 -19.47 0.30
N ALA A 33 6.37 -19.36 0.64
CA ALA A 33 5.31 -20.18 0.06
C ALA A 33 5.14 -19.87 -1.44
N ALA A 34 5.10 -18.59 -1.80
CA ALA A 34 4.95 -18.17 -3.20
C ALA A 34 6.14 -18.59 -4.09
N ARG A 35 7.38 -18.57 -3.58
CA ARG A 35 8.54 -19.11 -4.32
C ARG A 35 8.42 -20.60 -4.60
N ARG A 36 7.86 -21.39 -3.66
CA ARG A 36 7.56 -22.81 -3.89
C ARG A 36 6.53 -23.00 -5.00
N ASP A 37 5.47 -22.18 -5.00
CA ASP A 37 4.45 -22.23 -6.06
C ASP A 37 5.03 -21.87 -7.43
N ILE A 38 5.97 -20.92 -7.48
CA ILE A 38 6.69 -20.56 -8.72
C ILE A 38 7.53 -21.74 -9.21
N ALA A 39 8.28 -22.41 -8.33
CA ALA A 39 9.05 -23.59 -8.71
C ALA A 39 8.16 -24.68 -9.34
N PHE A 40 6.98 -24.92 -8.76
CA PHE A 40 6.01 -25.86 -9.32
C PHE A 40 5.43 -25.42 -10.69
N LEU A 41 5.30 -24.12 -10.93
CA LEU A 41 4.90 -23.60 -12.23
C LEU A 41 5.99 -23.79 -13.29
N LEU A 42 7.25 -23.64 -12.91
CA LEU A 42 8.40 -23.90 -13.77
C LEU A 42 8.48 -25.38 -14.16
N GLU A 43 8.31 -26.31 -13.22
CA GLU A 43 8.25 -27.76 -13.50
C GLU A 43 7.14 -28.13 -14.49
N LYS A 44 6.02 -27.39 -14.45
CA LYS A 44 4.87 -27.59 -15.36
C LYS A 44 5.02 -26.89 -16.71
N GLY A 45 6.13 -26.18 -16.95
CA GLY A 45 6.35 -25.41 -18.17
C GLY A 45 5.45 -24.17 -18.30
N LYS A 46 4.84 -23.68 -17.22
CA LYS A 46 3.94 -22.50 -17.23
C LYS A 46 4.73 -21.20 -17.00
N LEU A 47 5.65 -20.91 -17.91
CA LEU A 47 6.63 -19.82 -17.75
C LEU A 47 5.99 -18.44 -17.60
N GLU A 48 5.00 -18.10 -18.42
CA GLU A 48 4.36 -16.78 -18.41
C GLU A 48 3.65 -16.51 -17.09
N THR A 49 3.00 -17.55 -16.51
CA THR A 49 2.39 -17.43 -15.18
C THR A 49 3.46 -17.32 -14.09
N ALA A 50 4.60 -18.01 -14.24
CA ALA A 50 5.72 -17.90 -13.31
C ALA A 50 6.37 -16.50 -13.34
N ARG A 51 6.56 -15.91 -14.53
CA ARG A 51 7.08 -14.54 -14.73
C ARG A 51 6.19 -13.50 -14.02
N ILE A 52 4.89 -13.52 -14.26
CA ILE A 52 3.97 -12.59 -13.58
C ILE A 52 4.01 -12.76 -12.06
N LYS A 53 4.11 -14.00 -11.57
CA LYS A 53 4.20 -14.25 -10.12
C LYS A 53 5.53 -13.81 -9.51
N VAL A 54 6.64 -13.91 -10.25
CA VAL A 54 7.95 -13.51 -9.74
C VAL A 54 8.08 -12.00 -9.65
N GLU A 55 7.46 -11.23 -10.56
CA GLU A 55 7.39 -9.78 -10.45
C GLU A 55 6.78 -9.35 -9.11
N ASN A 56 5.69 -9.99 -8.69
CA ASN A 56 5.10 -9.75 -7.38
C ASN A 56 6.05 -10.12 -6.22
N ILE A 57 6.85 -11.19 -6.35
CA ILE A 57 7.85 -11.55 -5.33
C ILE A 57 8.93 -10.49 -5.21
N ILE A 58 9.41 -9.94 -6.33
CA ILE A 58 10.38 -8.85 -6.34
C ILE A 58 9.82 -7.64 -5.57
N HIS A 59 8.57 -7.27 -5.83
CA HIS A 59 7.93 -6.17 -5.10
C HIS A 59 7.75 -6.46 -3.61
N GLU A 60 7.32 -7.66 -3.24
CA GLU A 60 7.16 -8.05 -1.84
C GLU A 60 8.50 -8.08 -1.08
N ASP A 61 9.59 -8.53 -1.71
CA ASP A 61 10.92 -8.50 -1.11
C ASP A 61 11.38 -7.05 -0.84
N ILE A 62 11.26 -6.17 -1.83
CA ILE A 62 11.59 -4.74 -1.69
C ILE A 62 10.73 -4.10 -0.60
N TYR A 63 9.46 -4.49 -0.50
CA TYR A 63 8.56 -4.01 0.55
C TYR A 63 8.99 -4.50 1.93
N VAL A 64 9.44 -5.74 2.09
CA VAL A 64 10.01 -6.23 3.37
C VAL A 64 11.25 -5.41 3.76
N GLU A 65 12.15 -5.15 2.82
CA GLU A 65 13.33 -4.28 3.09
C GLU A 65 12.93 -2.87 3.50
N LEU A 66 11.83 -2.32 2.97
CA LEU A 66 11.27 -1.04 3.40
C LEU A 66 10.76 -1.12 4.85
N LEU A 67 10.06 -2.20 5.21
CA LEU A 67 9.56 -2.38 6.57
C LEU A 67 10.72 -2.47 7.59
N GLU A 68 11.80 -3.18 7.25
CA GLU A 68 13.01 -3.25 8.08
C GLU A 68 13.66 -1.86 8.24
N LEU A 69 13.71 -1.08 7.16
CA LEU A 69 14.22 0.28 7.20
C LEU A 69 13.36 1.21 8.07
N LEU A 70 12.03 1.07 8.00
CA LEU A 70 11.10 1.82 8.86
C LEU A 70 11.18 1.41 10.33
N GLU A 71 11.45 0.13 10.62
CA GLU A 71 11.72 -0.34 11.97
C GLU A 71 12.95 0.34 12.55
N LEU A 72 14.05 0.36 11.81
CA LEU A 72 15.28 1.03 12.20
C LEU A 72 15.03 2.52 12.54
N TYR A 73 14.24 3.23 11.72
CA TYR A 73 13.91 4.62 12.01
C TYR A 73 13.01 4.78 13.24
N CYS A 74 12.06 3.88 13.46
CA CYS A 74 11.26 3.90 14.68
C CYS A 74 12.13 3.69 15.93
N GLU A 75 13.10 2.77 15.88
CA GLU A 75 14.05 2.54 16.97
C GLU A 75 14.98 3.73 17.19
N LEU A 76 15.48 4.36 16.11
CA LEU A 76 16.25 5.60 16.17
C LEU A 76 15.48 6.71 16.92
N LEU A 77 14.21 6.90 16.56
CA LEU A 77 13.34 7.91 17.19
C LEU A 77 13.05 7.58 18.66
N ILE A 78 12.92 6.31 19.03
CA ILE A 78 12.79 5.88 20.44
C ILE A 78 14.07 6.17 21.22
N SER A 79 15.23 5.81 20.65
CA SER A 79 16.55 6.01 21.26
C SER A 79 16.82 7.50 21.50
N ARG A 80 16.46 8.35 20.53
CA ARG A 80 16.67 9.79 20.54
C ARG A 80 15.40 10.58 20.85
N PHE A 81 14.49 10.00 21.64
CA PHE A 81 13.20 10.62 21.91
C PHE A 81 13.31 12.01 22.56
N GLY A 82 14.38 12.28 23.32
CA GLY A 82 14.63 13.59 23.90
C GLY A 82 14.81 14.71 22.86
N LEU A 83 15.40 14.40 21.70
CA LEU A 83 15.52 15.35 20.57
C LEU A 83 14.17 15.50 19.86
N LEU A 84 13.42 14.40 19.73
CA LEU A 84 12.08 14.41 19.15
C LEU A 84 11.07 15.19 20.00
N ASP A 85 11.24 15.25 21.33
CA ASP A 85 10.31 15.93 22.24
C ASP A 85 10.57 17.44 22.40
N GLN A 86 11.64 17.96 21.81
CA GLN A 86 11.93 19.40 21.86
C GLN A 86 10.79 20.22 21.25
N ASN A 87 10.55 21.40 21.82
CA ASN A 87 9.52 22.33 21.35
C ASN A 87 10.03 23.17 20.17
N THR A 88 10.44 22.49 19.10
CA THR A 88 10.92 23.11 17.86
C THR A 88 9.93 22.86 16.73
N ARG A 89 9.85 23.80 15.79
CA ARG A 89 9.02 23.67 14.58
C ARG A 89 9.71 22.85 13.47
N GLU A 90 10.99 22.59 13.62
CA GLU A 90 11.78 21.78 12.70
C GLU A 90 12.41 20.60 13.47
N PRO A 91 12.51 19.42 12.86
CA PRO A 91 13.17 18.28 13.48
C PRO A 91 14.68 18.50 13.59
N ASP A 92 15.25 18.11 14.73
CA ASP A 92 16.70 18.09 14.91
C ASP A 92 17.37 17.17 13.88
N ALA A 93 18.57 17.52 13.43
CA ALA A 93 19.32 16.76 12.41
C ALA A 93 19.50 15.28 12.79
N GLY A 94 19.61 14.97 14.09
CA GLY A 94 19.77 13.61 14.59
C GLY A 94 18.52 12.74 14.53
N VAL A 95 17.34 13.30 14.24
CA VAL A 95 16.06 12.59 14.10
C VAL A 95 15.31 12.91 12.80
N SER A 96 15.73 13.94 12.08
CA SER A 96 15.07 14.46 10.87
C SER A 96 14.88 13.38 9.81
N GLU A 97 15.91 12.57 9.52
CA GLU A 97 15.81 11.49 8.54
C GLU A 97 14.68 10.50 8.88
N GLY A 98 14.59 10.07 10.14
CA GLY A 98 13.55 9.13 10.60
C GLY A 98 12.15 9.74 10.59
N VAL A 99 12.02 11.02 10.95
CA VAL A 99 10.75 11.75 10.88
C VAL A 99 10.26 11.85 9.43
N CYS A 100 11.14 12.31 8.53
CA CYS A 100 10.82 12.47 7.11
C CYS A 100 10.45 11.14 6.46
N ALA A 101 11.24 10.08 6.73
CA ALA A 101 10.98 8.74 6.23
C ALA A 101 9.59 8.22 6.64
N ILE A 102 9.22 8.33 7.92
CA ILE A 102 7.93 7.83 8.43
C ILE A 102 6.76 8.62 7.83
N ILE A 103 6.84 9.96 7.81
CA ILE A 103 5.76 10.78 7.24
C ILE A 103 5.54 10.46 5.76
N HIS A 104 6.62 10.29 5.00
CA HIS A 104 6.56 10.03 3.57
C HIS A 104 6.11 8.59 3.24
N ALA A 105 6.56 7.61 4.02
CA ALA A 105 6.30 6.19 3.76
C ALA A 105 4.95 5.70 4.31
N ALA A 106 4.51 6.20 5.48
CA ALA A 106 3.34 5.66 6.19
C ALA A 106 2.07 5.51 5.33
N PRO A 107 1.70 6.43 4.42
CA PRO A 107 0.51 6.28 3.56
C PRO A 107 0.57 5.08 2.61
N ARG A 108 1.77 4.60 2.30
CA ARG A 108 2.02 3.47 1.38
C ARG A 108 2.21 2.15 2.14
N THR A 109 2.09 2.16 3.46
CA THR A 109 2.19 0.98 4.31
C THR A 109 0.82 0.55 4.83
N GLU A 110 0.64 -0.75 5.05
CA GLU A 110 -0.58 -1.32 5.66
C GLU A 110 -0.65 -1.14 7.19
N LEU A 111 0.35 -0.50 7.80
CA LEU A 111 0.49 -0.36 9.24
C LEU A 111 -0.25 0.88 9.76
N LYS A 112 -1.39 0.65 10.42
CA LYS A 112 -2.18 1.71 11.06
C LYS A 112 -1.38 2.47 12.10
N GLU A 113 -0.45 1.81 12.78
CA GLU A 113 0.37 2.44 13.80
C GLU A 113 1.29 3.53 13.23
N LEU A 114 1.85 3.31 12.05
CA LEU A 114 2.66 4.31 11.34
C LEU A 114 1.80 5.45 10.80
N GLN A 115 0.56 5.19 10.39
CA GLN A 115 -0.37 6.24 9.96
C GLN A 115 -0.72 7.19 11.12
N VAL A 116 -1.00 6.64 12.31
CA VAL A 116 -1.24 7.45 13.52
C VAL A 116 0.01 8.22 13.92
N LEU A 117 1.19 7.60 13.86
CA LEU A 117 2.46 8.27 14.16
C LEU A 117 2.74 9.41 13.18
N ARG A 118 2.51 9.19 11.88
CA ARG A 118 2.58 10.23 10.85
C ARG A 118 1.70 11.42 11.21
N ASP A 119 0.44 11.20 11.56
CA ASP A 119 -0.47 12.29 11.92
C ASP A 119 0.01 13.10 13.13
N MET A 120 0.57 12.43 14.15
CA MET A 120 1.18 13.08 15.30
C MET A 120 2.40 13.93 14.91
N LEU A 121 3.27 13.41 14.03
CA LEU A 121 4.46 14.12 13.55
C LEU A 121 4.10 15.33 12.67
N MET A 122 3.10 15.19 11.80
CA MET A 122 2.57 16.30 11.00
C MET A 122 1.94 17.39 11.87
N HIS A 123 1.24 17.01 12.95
CA HIS A 123 0.73 17.98 13.92
C HIS A 123 1.87 18.71 14.63
N LYS A 124 2.94 18.00 15.00
CA LYS A 124 4.08 18.57 15.74
C LYS A 124 4.84 19.62 14.92
N TYR A 125 5.21 19.28 13.70
CA TYR A 125 6.06 20.13 12.85
C TYR A 125 5.28 21.08 11.94
N GLY A 126 3.95 20.97 11.92
CA GLY A 126 3.08 21.85 11.15
C GLY A 126 2.80 21.37 9.74
N ARG A 127 1.85 22.06 9.10
CA ARG A 127 1.30 21.64 7.80
C ARG A 127 2.29 21.85 6.66
N GLU A 128 3.02 22.95 6.69
CA GLU A 128 3.99 23.35 5.67
C GLU A 128 5.11 22.31 5.57
N PHE A 129 5.68 21.93 6.72
CA PHE A 129 6.67 20.85 6.81
C PHE A 129 6.09 19.52 6.31
N ALA A 130 4.88 19.17 6.74
CA ALA A 130 4.23 17.94 6.33
C ALA A 130 4.05 17.83 4.81
N ILE A 131 3.61 18.93 4.15
CA ILE A 131 3.48 18.98 2.69
C ILE A 131 4.84 18.84 2.01
N ALA A 132 5.85 19.57 2.49
CA ALA A 132 7.20 19.49 1.93
C ALA A 132 7.76 18.06 1.98
N VAL A 133 7.59 17.35 3.11
CA VAL A 133 8.02 15.96 3.25
C VAL A 133 7.21 15.00 2.38
N MET A 134 5.90 15.18 2.29
CA MET A 134 5.04 14.35 1.44
C MET A 134 5.40 14.48 -0.05
N GLU A 135 5.70 15.69 -0.50
CA GLU A 135 6.16 15.98 -1.86
C GLU A 135 7.66 15.67 -2.06
N ASN A 136 8.37 15.29 -1.00
CA ASN A 136 9.83 15.13 -0.99
C ASN A 136 10.57 16.35 -1.58
N ARG A 137 10.13 17.57 -1.21
CA ARG A 137 10.84 18.80 -1.59
C ARG A 137 12.25 18.80 -1.03
N ASP A 138 13.16 19.36 -1.80
CA ASP A 138 14.58 19.51 -1.47
C ASP A 138 15.30 18.19 -1.13
N GLY A 139 14.71 17.04 -1.47
CA GLY A 139 15.27 15.73 -1.16
C GLY A 139 15.35 15.42 0.33
N CYS A 140 14.41 15.95 1.13
CA CYS A 140 14.42 15.76 2.59
C CYS A 140 14.24 14.30 3.03
N VAL A 141 13.73 13.43 2.16
CA VAL A 141 13.60 11.98 2.40
C VAL A 141 14.79 11.26 1.78
N SER A 142 15.42 10.39 2.58
CA SER A 142 16.54 9.55 2.15
C SER A 142 16.20 8.75 0.88
N GLU A 143 17.14 8.72 -0.06
CA GLU A 143 17.01 8.00 -1.33
C GLU A 143 16.79 6.49 -1.13
N ARG A 144 17.23 5.96 0.02
CA ARG A 144 17.01 4.56 0.41
C ARG A 144 15.53 4.25 0.65
N VAL A 145 14.75 5.23 1.11
CA VAL A 145 13.30 5.10 1.32
C VAL A 145 12.56 5.33 0.01
N THR A 146 12.91 6.39 -0.73
CA THR A 146 12.20 6.76 -1.96
C THR A 146 12.34 5.69 -3.04
N ARG A 147 13.52 5.09 -3.22
CA ARG A 147 13.71 3.98 -4.18
C ARG A 147 12.86 2.75 -3.85
N LYS A 148 12.71 2.41 -2.57
CA LYS A 148 11.89 1.25 -2.16
C LYS A 148 10.39 1.51 -2.25
N LEU A 149 9.98 2.77 -2.20
CA LEU A 149 8.59 3.20 -2.39
C LEU A 149 8.22 3.43 -3.86
N ALA A 150 9.20 3.47 -4.75
CA ALA A 150 8.98 3.69 -6.17
C ALA A 150 8.21 2.50 -6.76
N VAL A 151 7.12 2.81 -7.47
CA VAL A 151 6.42 1.81 -8.27
C VAL A 151 7.14 1.75 -9.61
N PHE A 152 7.66 0.57 -9.95
CA PHE A 152 8.34 0.33 -11.21
C PHE A 152 7.98 -1.07 -11.72
N THR A 153 8.20 -1.32 -13.01
CA THR A 153 8.09 -2.66 -13.57
C THR A 153 9.49 -3.30 -13.56
N PRO A 154 9.69 -4.48 -12.93
CA PRO A 154 10.96 -5.16 -12.95
C PRO A 154 11.44 -5.45 -14.38
N GLY A 155 12.72 -5.22 -14.65
CA GLY A 155 13.30 -5.52 -15.96
C GLY A 155 13.31 -7.03 -16.23
N PRO A 156 13.21 -7.48 -17.50
CA PRO A 156 13.19 -8.91 -17.85
C PRO A 156 14.40 -9.69 -17.31
N SER A 157 15.58 -9.06 -17.29
CA SER A 157 16.80 -9.65 -16.74
C SER A 157 16.72 -9.93 -15.24
N LEU A 158 16.10 -9.03 -14.47
CA LEU A 158 15.90 -9.21 -13.02
C LEU A 158 14.87 -10.32 -12.74
N VAL A 159 13.77 -10.35 -13.51
CA VAL A 159 12.75 -11.40 -13.47
C VAL A 159 13.39 -12.77 -13.71
N ASP A 160 14.23 -12.87 -14.73
CA ASP A 160 14.91 -14.12 -15.07
C ASP A 160 15.97 -14.55 -14.08
N ALA A 161 16.73 -13.61 -13.53
CA ALA A 161 17.65 -13.89 -12.43
C ALA A 161 16.90 -14.46 -11.21
N TYR A 162 15.75 -13.88 -10.87
CA TYR A 162 14.90 -14.39 -9.78
C TYR A 162 14.35 -15.78 -10.07
N LEU A 163 13.87 -16.05 -11.28
CA LEU A 163 13.39 -17.37 -11.66
C LEU A 163 14.51 -18.42 -11.62
N ALA A 164 15.72 -18.06 -12.04
CA ALA A 164 16.89 -18.94 -12.00
C ALA A 164 17.25 -19.33 -10.57
N GLU A 165 17.29 -18.36 -9.66
CA GLU A 165 17.60 -18.61 -8.25
C GLU A 165 16.50 -19.45 -7.56
N ILE A 166 15.23 -19.22 -7.90
CA ILE A 166 14.13 -20.06 -7.42
C ILE A 166 14.26 -21.49 -7.97
N ALA A 167 14.47 -21.65 -9.28
CA ALA A 167 14.61 -22.96 -9.90
C ALA A 167 15.75 -23.76 -9.25
N LYS A 168 16.92 -23.13 -9.11
CA LYS A 168 18.09 -23.70 -8.43
C LYS A 168 17.80 -24.07 -6.97
N GLY A 169 17.10 -23.20 -6.23
CA GLY A 169 16.77 -23.42 -4.82
C GLY A 169 15.82 -24.59 -4.58
N TYR A 170 15.00 -24.96 -5.58
CA TYR A 170 14.04 -26.06 -5.49
C TYR A 170 14.42 -27.28 -6.36
N GLY A 171 15.55 -27.25 -7.06
CA GLY A 171 16.04 -28.36 -7.88
C GLY A 171 15.32 -28.54 -9.21
N VAL A 172 14.74 -27.47 -9.75
CA VAL A 172 14.07 -27.46 -11.06
C VAL A 172 15.09 -27.13 -12.14
N ASP A 173 15.14 -27.95 -13.20
CA ASP A 173 16.01 -27.70 -14.36
C ASP A 173 15.39 -26.62 -15.25
N TRP A 174 15.81 -25.37 -15.03
CA TRP A 174 15.38 -24.22 -15.81
C TRP A 174 16.54 -23.23 -15.97
N SER A 175 16.71 -22.72 -17.19
CA SER A 175 17.69 -21.68 -17.52
C SER A 175 16.97 -20.49 -18.16
N PRO A 176 17.40 -19.25 -17.85
CA PRO A 176 16.86 -18.08 -18.52
C PRO A 176 17.18 -18.11 -20.03
N PRO A 177 16.29 -17.53 -20.86
CA PRO A 177 16.57 -17.37 -22.29
C PRO A 177 17.75 -16.41 -22.50
N GLU A 178 18.58 -16.68 -23.50
CA GLU A 178 19.66 -15.78 -23.90
C GLU A 178 19.06 -14.48 -24.43
N TYR A 179 19.26 -13.39 -23.71
CA TYR A 179 19.02 -12.07 -24.25
C TYR A 179 20.23 -11.71 -25.12
N PRO A 180 20.04 -11.26 -26.37
CA PRO A 180 21.11 -10.61 -27.09
C PRO A 180 21.52 -9.38 -26.28
N ASN A 181 22.73 -9.43 -25.71
CA ASN A 181 23.33 -8.28 -25.05
C ASN A 181 23.37 -7.15 -26.08
N HIS A 182 22.50 -6.16 -25.92
CA HIS A 182 22.64 -4.88 -26.60
C HIS A 182 23.57 -4.01 -25.74
N ASP A 183 24.70 -4.59 -25.33
CA ASP A 183 25.84 -3.80 -24.89
C ASP A 183 26.37 -3.13 -26.15
N THR A 184 26.15 -1.83 -26.22
CA THR A 184 26.69 -0.97 -27.25
C THR A 184 28.18 -1.19 -27.34
N ASP A 185 28.62 -1.76 -28.45
CA ASP A 185 29.98 -1.60 -28.96
C ASP A 185 30.21 -0.11 -29.22
N ASP A 186 30.56 0.65 -28.19
CA ASP A 186 31.18 1.97 -28.32
C ASP A 186 32.66 1.76 -28.67
N ALA A 187 32.89 1.46 -29.95
CA ALA A 187 34.20 1.42 -30.56
C ALA A 187 34.13 2.06 -31.95
N GLY A 188 34.16 3.39 -31.96
CA GLY A 188 34.96 4.20 -32.89
C GLY A 188 34.67 4.13 -34.39
N GLY A 189 34.34 5.31 -34.94
CA GLY A 189 34.93 5.76 -36.21
C GLY A 189 33.98 5.88 -37.40
N ASP A 190 33.73 7.13 -37.75
CA ASP A 190 33.69 7.68 -39.12
C ASP A 190 32.94 6.91 -40.22
N GLY A 191 31.85 7.51 -40.71
CA GLY A 191 31.11 6.98 -41.85
C GLY A 191 30.03 7.93 -42.34
N GLY A 192 30.44 9.06 -42.91
CA GLY A 192 29.55 10.02 -43.55
C GLY A 192 28.82 9.47 -44.79
N VAL A 193 27.54 9.86 -44.87
CA VAL A 193 26.68 10.11 -46.04
C VAL A 193 26.34 8.94 -46.98
N LYS A 194 25.03 8.67 -47.12
CA LYS A 194 24.29 8.90 -48.39
C LYS A 194 22.78 8.94 -48.15
N ALA A 195 22.22 10.13 -48.30
CA ALA A 195 20.81 10.35 -48.51
C ALA A 195 20.39 9.74 -49.85
N ALA A 196 19.44 8.82 -49.84
CA ALA A 196 18.69 8.40 -51.00
C ALA A 196 17.22 8.73 -50.75
N ILE A 197 16.76 9.76 -51.48
CA ILE A 197 15.36 10.16 -51.61
C ILE A 197 14.66 9.08 -52.43
N VAL A 198 13.60 8.47 -51.90
CA VAL A 198 12.52 7.88 -52.70
C VAL A 198 11.19 8.33 -52.11
N ASP A 199 10.43 8.92 -53.01
CA ASP A 199 9.11 9.51 -52.92
C ASP A 199 8.02 8.47 -52.62
N GLY A 200 6.98 8.87 -51.86
CA GLY A 200 5.65 8.26 -51.98
C GLY A 200 5.09 7.52 -50.76
N LYS A 201 4.08 8.18 -50.16
CA LYS A 201 2.92 7.66 -49.41
C LYS A 201 3.01 7.37 -47.91
N GLU A 202 2.17 8.16 -47.21
CA GLU A 202 1.37 7.87 -46.02
C GLU A 202 2.09 7.85 -44.66
N VAL A 203 2.05 9.01 -44.02
CA VAL A 203 2.26 9.23 -42.58
C VAL A 203 1.03 8.69 -41.84
N PRO A 204 1.15 7.80 -40.83
CA PRO A 204 0.03 7.52 -39.94
C PRO A 204 -0.12 8.69 -38.97
N GLU A 205 -1.19 9.45 -39.16
CA GLU A 205 -1.61 10.54 -38.27
C GLU A 205 -2.01 9.96 -36.90
N SER A 206 -1.43 10.51 -35.83
CA SER A 206 -1.87 10.23 -34.46
C SER A 206 -3.32 10.73 -34.27
N PRO A 207 -4.27 9.88 -33.85
CA PRO A 207 -5.65 10.31 -33.72
C PRO A 207 -5.80 11.25 -32.51
N LYS A 208 -6.29 12.46 -32.79
CA LYS A 208 -6.81 13.41 -31.81
C LYS A 208 -8.08 12.84 -31.14
N PRO A 209 -8.36 13.20 -29.87
CA PRO A 209 -9.48 12.64 -29.13
C PRO A 209 -10.81 13.10 -29.73
N VAL A 210 -11.71 12.17 -30.00
CA VAL A 210 -13.06 12.45 -30.51
C VAL A 210 -14.07 12.48 -29.36
N ASP A 211 -14.86 13.55 -29.34
CA ASP A 211 -15.90 13.84 -28.37
C ASP A 211 -17.01 12.77 -28.33
N SER A 212 -17.42 12.40 -27.13
CA SER A 212 -18.31 11.27 -26.80
C SER A 212 -19.79 11.45 -27.19
N VAL A 213 -20.14 12.44 -28.01
CA VAL A 213 -21.53 12.84 -28.25
C VAL A 213 -22.08 12.38 -29.62
N THR A 214 -21.23 11.99 -30.56
CA THR A 214 -21.67 11.62 -31.93
C THR A 214 -21.90 10.12 -32.18
N ILE A 215 -21.54 9.22 -31.26
CA ILE A 215 -21.78 7.77 -31.40
C ILE A 215 -23.24 7.38 -31.07
N SER A 216 -23.99 8.25 -30.38
CA SER A 216 -25.36 7.96 -29.94
C SER A 216 -26.47 8.27 -30.97
N ALA A 217 -26.12 8.73 -32.18
CA ALA A 217 -27.09 9.00 -33.25
C ALA A 217 -27.19 7.87 -34.29
N GLU A 218 -26.08 7.19 -34.61
CA GLU A 218 -26.05 6.13 -35.64
C GLU A 218 -26.54 4.76 -35.11
N ALA A 219 -26.38 4.49 -33.80
CA ALA A 219 -26.77 3.21 -33.18
C ALA A 219 -28.29 3.07 -32.91
N ARG A 220 -29.10 4.10 -33.18
CA ARG A 220 -30.56 4.08 -33.00
C ARG A 220 -31.36 3.74 -34.26
N SER A 221 -30.69 3.48 -35.41
CA SER A 221 -31.36 3.13 -36.67
C SER A 221 -31.30 1.64 -37.07
N ALA A 222 -30.57 0.79 -36.34
CA ALA A 222 -30.35 -0.62 -36.73
C ALA A 222 -30.93 -1.60 -35.71
N GLY A 223 -32.26 -1.69 -35.64
CA GLY A 223 -33.01 -2.45 -34.64
C GLY A 223 -32.58 -3.91 -34.43
N VAL A 224 -31.69 -4.15 -33.47
CA VAL A 224 -31.34 -5.48 -32.94
C VAL A 224 -31.23 -5.40 -31.41
N ARG A 225 -31.94 -6.31 -30.73
CA ARG A 225 -32.17 -6.38 -29.28
C ARG A 225 -30.95 -6.92 -28.52
N THR A 226 -30.57 -6.29 -27.42
CA THR A 226 -29.60 -6.81 -26.43
C THR A 226 -30.29 -7.56 -25.28
N PRO A 227 -29.63 -8.54 -24.61
CA PRO A 227 -30.22 -9.32 -23.52
C PRO A 227 -30.39 -8.50 -22.23
N LYS A 228 -31.52 -8.67 -21.52
CA LYS A 228 -31.88 -7.93 -20.29
C LYS A 228 -31.17 -8.53 -19.06
N LEU A 229 -30.47 -7.69 -18.29
CA LEU A 229 -29.89 -8.00 -16.97
C LEU A 229 -31.01 -8.03 -15.89
N PRO A 230 -30.90 -8.83 -14.81
CA PRO A 230 -31.96 -8.96 -13.80
C PRO A 230 -32.20 -7.69 -12.95
N GLU A 231 -33.47 -7.31 -12.77
CA GLU A 231 -33.93 -6.17 -11.96
C GLU A 231 -34.20 -6.60 -10.50
N LEU A 232 -33.76 -5.78 -9.53
CA LEU A 232 -34.06 -5.91 -8.10
C LEU A 232 -35.53 -5.57 -7.82
N PRO A 233 -36.21 -6.27 -6.89
CA PRO A 233 -37.63 -6.06 -6.65
C PRO A 233 -37.91 -4.76 -5.86
N PRO A 234 -38.96 -4.01 -6.22
CA PRO A 234 -39.41 -2.81 -5.51
C PRO A 234 -40.26 -3.17 -4.27
N THR A 235 -40.11 -2.38 -3.20
CA THR A 235 -40.95 -2.43 -2.00
C THR A 235 -42.31 -1.80 -2.29
N GLU A 236 -43.38 -2.57 -2.07
CA GLU A 236 -44.78 -2.15 -2.17
C GLU A 236 -45.22 -1.33 -0.96
N GLU A 237 -45.85 -0.18 -1.23
CA GLU A 237 -46.81 0.50 -0.35
C GLU A 237 -48.20 0.36 -0.98
N GLU A 238 -49.20 -0.18 -0.25
CA GLU A 238 -50.63 0.05 -0.51
C GLU A 238 -51.46 0.14 0.80
N ASP A 239 -52.09 1.31 0.94
CA ASP A 239 -53.30 1.85 1.60
C ASP A 239 -54.30 1.05 2.52
N ILE A 240 -54.47 1.63 3.75
CA ILE A 240 -55.66 1.96 4.64
C ILE A 240 -56.93 1.06 4.77
N PRO A 241 -57.63 1.01 5.95
CA PRO A 241 -58.36 2.16 6.56
C PRO A 241 -58.33 2.31 8.11
N ARG A 242 -58.64 3.54 8.57
CA ARG A 242 -58.80 3.98 9.98
C ARG A 242 -60.09 3.48 10.64
N GLU A 243 -60.01 3.04 11.89
CA GLU A 243 -61.04 3.33 12.91
C GLU A 243 -60.46 3.32 14.34
N LYS A 244 -61.13 4.05 15.23
CA LYS A 244 -60.64 4.63 16.50
C LYS A 244 -60.81 3.65 17.66
N GLU A 245 -59.86 3.60 18.60
CA GLU A 245 -60.14 3.69 20.06
C GLU A 245 -58.88 3.84 20.91
N LYS A 246 -59.03 4.56 22.03
CA LYS A 246 -57.98 5.05 22.93
C LYS A 246 -57.54 3.99 23.93
N VAL A 247 -56.23 3.80 24.13
CA VAL A 247 -55.67 3.42 25.45
C VAL A 247 -54.32 4.13 25.65
N VAL A 248 -54.23 4.91 26.73
CA VAL A 248 -53.05 5.63 27.23
C VAL A 248 -52.09 4.64 27.91
N LYS A 249 -50.79 4.63 27.55
CA LYS A 249 -49.68 4.17 28.42
C LYS A 249 -48.40 4.98 28.20
N GLU A 250 -47.80 5.40 29.31
CA GLU A 250 -46.59 6.23 29.45
C GLU A 250 -45.30 5.60 28.89
N PRO A 251 -44.26 6.42 28.59
CA PRO A 251 -42.94 5.94 28.16
C PRO A 251 -42.11 5.35 29.32
N PRO A 252 -41.23 4.36 29.07
CA PRO A 252 -40.44 3.71 30.11
C PRO A 252 -39.27 4.58 30.59
N LYS A 253 -39.02 4.54 31.90
CA LYS A 253 -37.94 5.25 32.62
C LYS A 253 -36.56 4.58 32.42
N PRO A 254 -35.45 5.34 32.58
CA PRO A 254 -34.09 4.82 32.45
C PRO A 254 -33.72 3.88 33.62
N VAL A 255 -33.05 2.77 33.27
CA VAL A 255 -32.52 1.77 34.20
C VAL A 255 -31.29 2.36 34.92
N LYS A 256 -31.26 2.22 36.25
CA LYS A 256 -30.13 2.60 37.11
C LYS A 256 -29.05 1.53 37.01
N GLU A 257 -27.82 1.94 36.73
CA GLU A 257 -26.62 1.15 36.94
C GLU A 257 -26.47 0.91 38.46
N GLU A 258 -26.57 -0.35 38.90
CA GLU A 258 -26.22 -0.75 40.25
C GLU A 258 -24.70 -1.02 40.31
N ASP A 259 -24.05 -0.51 41.36
CA ASP A 259 -22.61 -0.49 41.57
C ASP A 259 -21.93 -1.87 41.46
N ASP A 260 -21.36 -2.16 40.29
CA ASP A 260 -20.51 -3.32 40.00
C ASP A 260 -19.33 -3.44 40.99
N PHE A 261 -18.93 -2.33 41.60
CA PHE A 261 -17.84 -2.25 42.57
C PHE A 261 -18.18 -2.92 43.92
N GLU A 262 -19.41 -2.76 44.44
CA GLU A 262 -19.84 -3.43 45.68
C GLU A 262 -19.99 -4.94 45.49
N THR A 263 -20.43 -5.35 44.30
CA THR A 263 -20.61 -6.75 43.94
C THR A 263 -19.27 -7.48 43.83
N LEU A 264 -18.22 -6.79 43.34
CA LEU A 264 -16.84 -7.27 43.33
C LEU A 264 -16.21 -7.30 44.74
N ALA A 265 -16.45 -6.30 45.57
CA ALA A 265 -15.93 -6.23 46.94
C ALA A 265 -16.41 -7.42 47.80
N LYS A 266 -17.71 -7.77 47.72
CA LYS A 266 -18.27 -8.93 48.42
C LYS A 266 -17.68 -10.26 47.96
N ARG A 267 -17.32 -10.38 46.67
CA ARG A 267 -16.65 -11.58 46.13
C ARG A 267 -15.21 -11.71 46.63
N PHE A 268 -14.49 -10.59 46.79
CA PHE A 268 -13.13 -10.60 47.34
C PHE A 268 -13.08 -10.95 48.84
N GLU A 269 -14.06 -10.52 49.62
CA GLU A 269 -14.15 -10.92 51.04
C GLU A 269 -14.43 -12.41 51.22
N ALA A 270 -15.27 -13.00 50.36
CA ALA A 270 -15.59 -14.43 50.42
C ALA A 270 -14.38 -15.34 50.16
N LEU A 271 -13.39 -14.86 49.38
CA LEU A 271 -12.16 -15.59 49.07
C LEU A 271 -11.09 -15.51 50.17
N LYS A 272 -11.21 -14.56 51.11
CA LYS A 272 -10.26 -14.38 52.22
C LYS A 272 -10.57 -15.22 53.47
N LYS A 273 -11.72 -15.90 53.50
CA LYS A 273 -12.17 -16.74 54.63
C LYS A 273 -11.97 -18.25 54.40
N ARG A 274 -11.08 -18.64 53.48
CA ARG A 274 -10.75 -20.05 53.23
C ARG A 274 -9.27 -20.31 53.47
#